data_AF-A0A2E7F5I9-F1
#
_entry.id   AF-A0A2E7F5I9-F1
#
_cell.length_a   1.000
_cell.length_b   1.000
_cell.length_c   1.000
_cell.angle_alpha   90.00
_cell.angle_beta   90.00
_cell.angle_gamma   90.00
#
_symmetry.space_group_name_H-M   'P 1'
#
loop_
_entity.id
_entity.type
_entity.pdbx_description
1 polymer ?
#
loop_
_entity_poly.entity_id
_entity_poly.type
_entity_poly.pdbx_seq_one_letter_code
_entity_poly.pdbx_strand_id
1 'polypeptide(L)'
;MYADNSLTPREAIRLCALGILAHETSSREKSLHYDDLVFSVRHFVSRITGPSLDLMGESIELLRYEGLVESEDAQNVNPSLKITETGRASLQTLLKANLRAGNSDLNELIIALKFRFLHLLAPEDQRAQASQLIDMCDTELARLDDLLFHHDPEGGHFTEWLKHDIQRLEERLNWLTVFRDKL
;
A
#
# COMPACT_ATOMS: atom_id res chain seq x y z
N MET A 1 14.94 9.20 5.63
CA MET A 1 14.64 8.16 6.63
C MET A 1 14.53 8.83 7.97
N TYR A 2 13.85 8.20 8.93
CA TYR A 2 13.92 8.66 10.31
C TYR A 2 15.23 8.23 11.00
N ALA A 3 15.45 8.71 12.22
CA ALA A 3 16.67 8.44 13.01
C ALA A 3 16.94 6.94 13.29
N ASP A 4 15.89 6.11 13.29
CA ASP A 4 15.97 4.66 13.48
C ASP A 4 16.10 3.88 12.16
N ASN A 5 16.44 4.57 11.07
CA ASN A 5 16.61 3.99 9.73
C ASN A 5 15.32 3.38 9.13
N SER A 6 14.15 3.84 9.57
CA SER A 6 12.87 3.50 8.96
C SER A 6 12.43 4.50 7.90
N LEU A 7 11.59 4.05 6.98
CA LEU A 7 11.14 4.84 5.84
C LEU A 7 10.17 5.94 6.27
N THR A 8 10.37 7.13 5.73
CA THR A 8 9.34 8.18 5.71
C THR A 8 8.26 7.86 4.67
N PRO A 9 7.06 8.46 4.75
CA PRO A 9 6.02 8.28 3.74
C PRO A 9 6.52 8.52 2.30
N ARG A 10 7.34 9.57 2.10
CA ARG A 10 7.93 9.89 0.79
C ARG A 10 8.87 8.79 0.28
N GLU A 11 9.62 8.17 1.18
CA GLU A 11 10.53 7.07 0.83
C GLU A 11 9.80 5.76 0.55
N ALA A 12 8.65 5.52 1.18
CA ALA A 12 7.77 4.40 0.83
C ALA A 12 7.22 4.54 -0.61
N ILE A 13 6.81 5.76 -1.00
CA ILE A 13 6.41 6.04 -2.39
C ILE A 13 7.58 5.85 -3.36
N ARG A 14 8.79 6.33 -2.98
CA ARG A 14 10.02 6.11 -3.76
C ARG A 14 10.33 4.62 -3.93
N LEU A 15 10.22 3.83 -2.86
CA LEU A 15 10.41 2.39 -2.89
C LEU A 15 9.43 1.73 -3.88
N CYS A 16 8.15 2.11 -3.81
CA CYS A 16 7.12 1.60 -4.73
C CYS A 16 7.47 1.92 -6.20
N ALA A 17 7.78 3.19 -6.51
CA ALA A 17 8.10 3.62 -7.86
C ALA A 17 9.35 2.94 -8.45
N LEU A 18 10.44 2.89 -7.68
CA LEU A 18 11.68 2.24 -8.12
C LEU A 18 11.50 0.72 -8.26
N GLY A 19 10.72 0.09 -7.37
CA GLY A 19 10.40 -1.33 -7.44
C GLY A 19 9.64 -1.71 -8.72
N ILE A 20 8.59 -0.94 -9.06
CA ILE A 20 7.82 -1.13 -10.29
C ILE A 20 8.71 -0.98 -11.52
N LEU A 21 9.50 0.10 -11.59
CA LEU A 21 10.43 0.31 -12.71
C LEU A 21 11.45 -0.82 -12.82
N ALA A 22 12.05 -1.25 -11.71
CA ALA A 22 13.01 -2.34 -11.71
C ALA A 22 12.40 -3.67 -12.17
N HIS A 23 11.16 -3.96 -11.79
CA HIS A 23 10.45 -5.16 -12.19
C HIS A 23 10.11 -5.14 -13.69
N GLU A 24 9.42 -4.10 -14.16
CA GLU A 24 8.99 -3.99 -15.57
C GLU A 24 10.17 -3.95 -16.54
N THR A 25 11.26 -3.24 -16.18
CA THR A 25 12.47 -3.17 -17.03
C THR A 25 13.30 -4.46 -17.02
N SER A 26 13.10 -5.36 -16.05
CA SER A 26 13.82 -6.64 -15.99
C SER A 26 13.04 -7.77 -16.66
N SER A 27 11.72 -7.73 -16.63
CA SER A 27 10.84 -8.80 -17.15
C SER A 27 10.38 -8.58 -18.60
N ARG A 28 10.36 -7.34 -19.09
CA ARG A 28 9.90 -7.01 -20.45
C ARG A 28 10.88 -6.05 -21.13
N GLU A 29 11.12 -6.23 -22.43
CA GLU A 29 11.74 -5.21 -23.32
C GLU A 29 10.90 -3.92 -23.44
N LYS A 30 9.96 -3.70 -22.52
CA LYS A 30 8.93 -2.67 -22.62
C LYS A 30 9.34 -1.49 -21.73
N SER A 31 9.54 -0.33 -22.36
CA SER A 31 9.72 0.92 -21.63
C SER A 31 8.40 1.31 -20.95
N LEU A 32 8.45 1.59 -19.63
CA LEU A 32 7.30 2.04 -18.85
C LEU A 32 7.17 3.57 -18.99
N HIS A 33 6.00 4.05 -19.38
CA HIS A 33 5.80 5.49 -19.53
C HIS A 33 5.53 6.16 -18.18
N TYR A 34 5.80 7.46 -18.09
CA TYR A 34 5.59 8.25 -16.87
C TYR A 34 4.17 8.11 -16.31
N ASP A 35 3.15 8.25 -17.17
CA ASP A 35 1.75 8.15 -16.74
C ASP A 35 1.40 6.75 -16.20
N ASP A 36 1.95 5.70 -16.82
CA ASP A 36 1.76 4.31 -16.38
C ASP A 36 2.40 4.08 -15.01
N LEU A 37 3.58 4.65 -14.76
CA LEU A 37 4.24 4.58 -13.45
C LEU A 37 3.42 5.32 -12.39
N VAL A 38 2.98 6.55 -12.66
CA VAL A 38 2.14 7.34 -11.73
C VAL A 38 0.86 6.59 -11.39
N PHE A 39 0.21 6.01 -12.40
CA PHE A 39 -0.99 5.21 -12.23
C PHE A 39 -0.71 3.98 -11.35
N SER A 40 0.34 3.22 -11.66
CA SER A 40 0.67 1.97 -10.95
C SER A 40 1.01 2.23 -9.49
N VAL A 41 1.81 3.25 -9.19
CA VAL A 41 2.13 3.65 -7.81
C VAL A 41 0.85 4.08 -7.08
N ARG A 42 -0.03 4.83 -7.73
CA ARG A 42 -1.30 5.29 -7.14
C ARG A 42 -2.23 4.14 -6.83
N HIS A 43 -2.42 3.25 -7.79
CA HIS A 43 -3.23 2.06 -7.63
C HIS A 43 -2.71 1.25 -6.44
N PHE A 44 -1.43 0.90 -6.42
CA PHE A 44 -0.83 0.12 -5.33
C PHE A 44 -1.00 0.78 -3.95
N VAL A 45 -0.56 2.02 -3.81
CA VAL A 45 -0.58 2.72 -2.52
C VAL A 45 -2.00 2.90 -2.01
N SER A 46 -2.94 3.34 -2.86
CA SER A 46 -4.33 3.57 -2.44
C SER A 46 -5.07 2.30 -2.04
N ARG A 47 -4.73 1.14 -2.63
CA ARG A 47 -5.30 -0.15 -2.21
C ARG A 47 -4.76 -0.62 -0.87
N ILE A 48 -3.48 -0.40 -0.60
CA ILE A 48 -2.85 -0.76 0.68
C ILE A 48 -3.25 0.21 1.81
N THR A 49 -3.12 1.53 1.62
CA THR A 49 -3.27 2.51 2.69
C THR A 49 -4.64 3.20 2.73
N GLY A 50 -5.50 2.96 1.74
CA GLY A 50 -6.75 3.72 1.57
C GLY A 50 -6.56 5.08 0.88
N PRO A 51 -7.61 5.93 0.83
CA PRO A 51 -7.71 7.09 -0.08
C PRO A 51 -6.78 8.29 0.22
N SER A 52 -5.84 8.20 1.16
CA SER A 52 -4.95 9.32 1.50
C SER A 52 -3.75 9.41 0.55
N LEU A 53 -3.71 10.44 -0.31
CA LEU A 53 -2.74 10.57 -1.42
C LEU A 53 -2.05 11.94 -1.49
N ASP A 54 -1.66 12.53 -0.36
CA ASP A 54 -0.98 13.84 -0.34
C ASP A 54 0.50 13.82 -0.81
N LEU A 55 1.03 12.68 -1.25
CA LEU A 55 2.49 12.50 -1.43
C LEU A 55 2.95 12.02 -2.82
N MET A 56 2.03 11.92 -3.78
CA MET A 56 2.31 11.17 -5.01
C MET A 56 3.02 11.96 -6.11
N GLY A 57 2.55 13.17 -6.43
CA GLY A 57 3.02 13.91 -7.61
C GLY A 57 4.47 14.40 -7.49
N GLU A 58 4.87 14.90 -6.32
CA GLU A 58 6.22 15.45 -6.09
C GLU A 58 7.30 14.36 -6.00
N SER A 59 6.92 13.10 -5.79
CA SER A 59 7.88 12.05 -5.48
C SER A 59 8.53 11.47 -6.73
N ILE A 60 7.82 11.39 -7.86
CA ILE A 60 8.33 10.76 -9.11
C ILE A 60 9.21 11.72 -9.90
N GLU A 61 8.82 13.00 -10.04
CA GLU A 61 9.67 14.00 -10.70
C GLU A 61 11.01 14.20 -9.98
N LEU A 62 11.00 14.11 -8.65
CA LEU A 62 12.22 14.17 -7.85
C LEU A 62 13.17 13.00 -8.16
N LEU A 63 12.67 11.81 -8.51
CA LEU A 63 13.53 10.67 -8.90
C LEU A 63 14.33 10.96 -10.17
N ARG A 64 13.73 11.69 -11.12
CA ARG A 64 14.39 12.13 -12.36
C ARG A 64 15.45 13.18 -12.05
N TYR A 65 15.10 14.17 -11.22
CA TYR A 65 16.03 15.22 -10.82
C TYR A 65 17.24 14.66 -10.04
N GLU A 66 17.02 13.66 -9.18
CA GLU A 66 18.08 12.98 -8.41
C GLU A 66 18.89 11.97 -9.24
N GLY A 67 18.55 11.74 -10.52
CA GLY A 67 19.24 10.79 -11.39
C GLY A 67 19.00 9.32 -11.04
N LEU A 68 17.93 9.02 -10.31
CA LEU A 68 17.51 7.65 -9.98
C LEU A 68 16.76 7.00 -11.15
N VAL A 69 16.17 7.82 -12.01
CA VAL A 69 15.41 7.42 -13.20
C VAL A 69 15.84 8.29 -14.36
N GLU A 70 16.03 7.68 -15.52
CA GLU A 70 16.32 8.36 -16.79
C GLU A 70 15.11 8.32 -17.72
N SER A 71 14.99 9.35 -18.57
CA SER A 71 13.97 9.44 -19.61
C SER A 71 14.63 9.23 -20.97
N GLU A 72 14.14 8.27 -21.76
CA GLU A 72 14.68 8.03 -23.10
C GLU A 72 14.31 9.15 -24.08
N ASP A 73 13.13 9.77 -23.89
CA ASP A 73 12.60 10.86 -24.73
C ASP A 73 12.16 12.06 -23.88
N ALA A 74 13.12 12.85 -23.39
CA ALA A 74 12.86 13.95 -22.45
C ALA A 74 11.93 15.07 -23.01
N GLN A 75 11.78 15.18 -24.33
CA GLN A 75 10.89 16.16 -24.98
C GLN A 75 9.45 15.65 -25.15
N ASN A 76 9.17 14.36 -24.87
CA ASN A 76 7.82 13.82 -24.89
C ASN A 76 7.08 14.22 -23.61
N VAL A 77 5.79 14.53 -23.74
CA VAL A 77 4.90 14.84 -22.60
C VAL A 77 4.75 13.63 -21.67
N ASN A 78 4.84 12.42 -22.22
CA ASN A 78 4.82 11.17 -21.47
C ASN A 78 6.07 10.35 -21.84
N PRO A 79 7.23 10.64 -21.22
CA PRO A 79 8.48 9.97 -21.58
C PRO A 79 8.49 8.52 -21.09
N SER A 80 9.15 7.66 -21.88
CA SER A 80 9.58 6.33 -21.43
C SER A 80 10.67 6.45 -20.35
N LEU A 81 10.50 5.73 -19.25
CA LEU A 81 11.34 5.77 -18.06
C LEU A 81 12.13 4.47 -17.88
N LYS A 82 13.39 4.61 -17.45
CA LYS A 82 14.25 3.50 -17.04
C LYS A 82 14.94 3.79 -15.72
N ILE A 83 15.10 2.76 -14.89
CA ILE A 83 15.83 2.86 -13.63
C ILE A 83 17.34 2.91 -13.90
N THR A 84 18.04 3.87 -13.29
CA THR A 84 19.50 3.96 -13.41
C THR A 84 20.19 3.01 -12.42
N GLU A 85 21.51 2.82 -12.55
CA GLU A 85 22.27 2.06 -11.56
C GLU A 85 22.22 2.70 -10.16
N THR A 86 22.26 4.03 -10.09
CA THR A 86 22.05 4.79 -8.85
C THR A 86 20.65 4.52 -8.28
N GLY A 87 19.63 4.45 -9.15
CA GLY A 87 18.27 4.05 -8.78
C GLY A 87 18.21 2.65 -8.20
N ARG A 88 18.89 1.68 -8.81
CA ARG A 88 18.97 0.28 -8.31
C ARG A 88 19.65 0.21 -6.94
N ALA A 89 20.74 0.95 -6.72
CA ALA A 89 21.40 1.03 -5.42
C ALA A 89 20.49 1.68 -4.34
N SER A 90 19.75 2.72 -4.71
CA SER A 90 18.76 3.35 -3.82
C SER A 90 17.64 2.36 -3.46
N LEU A 91 17.09 1.65 -4.44
CA LEU A 91 16.09 0.60 -4.23
C LEU A 91 16.56 -0.46 -3.24
N GLN A 92 17.78 -0.97 -3.39
CA GLN A 92 18.35 -1.94 -2.44
C GLN A 92 18.48 -1.39 -1.02
N THR A 93 18.81 -0.10 -0.89
CA THR A 93 18.92 0.57 0.41
C THR A 93 17.54 0.69 1.07
N LEU A 94 16.52 1.09 0.29
CA LEU A 94 15.15 1.22 0.77
C LEU A 94 14.53 -0.12 1.17
N LEU A 95 14.78 -1.19 0.41
CA LEU A 95 14.33 -2.55 0.74
C LEU A 95 14.93 -3.10 2.03
N LYS A 96 16.12 -2.62 2.43
CA LYS A 96 16.83 -3.03 3.65
C LYS A 96 16.56 -2.10 4.84
N ALA A 97 15.72 -1.08 4.67
CA ALA A 97 15.37 -0.16 5.75
C ALA A 97 14.64 -0.88 6.89
N ASN A 98 14.75 -0.34 8.10
CA ASN A 98 14.11 -0.95 9.27
C ASN A 98 12.59 -0.78 9.22
N LEU A 99 11.87 -1.81 9.68
CA LEU A 99 10.45 -1.71 9.96
C LEU A 99 10.23 -1.12 11.35
N ARG A 100 9.31 -0.16 11.48
CA ARG A 100 8.89 0.39 12.77
C ARG A 100 7.75 -0.41 13.36
N ALA A 101 7.92 -0.87 14.59
CA ALA A 101 6.79 -1.29 15.40
C ALA A 101 5.94 -0.07 15.80
N GLY A 102 4.62 -0.14 15.63
CA GLY A 102 3.68 0.78 16.27
C GLY A 102 3.31 2.08 15.54
N ASN A 103 3.75 2.30 14.30
CA ASN A 103 3.57 3.60 13.63
C ASN A 103 2.16 3.83 13.03
N SER A 104 1.29 2.81 12.96
CA SER A 104 -0.07 2.92 12.41
C SER A 104 -1.19 2.38 13.33
N ASP A 105 -0.96 2.33 14.64
CA ASP A 105 -1.83 1.58 15.57
C ASP A 105 -2.92 2.43 16.24
N LEU A 106 -3.14 3.67 15.81
CA LEU A 106 -4.22 4.47 16.40
C LEU A 106 -5.59 3.86 16.13
N ASN A 107 -5.84 3.33 14.93
CA ASN A 107 -7.12 2.68 14.62
C ASN A 107 -7.29 1.39 15.41
N GLU A 108 -6.25 0.56 15.52
CA GLU A 108 -6.29 -0.66 16.34
C GLU A 108 -6.51 -0.35 17.82
N LEU A 109 -5.90 0.72 18.35
CA LEU A 109 -6.19 1.22 19.69
C LEU A 109 -7.66 1.64 19.83
N ILE A 110 -8.20 2.40 18.87
CA ILE A 110 -9.61 2.82 18.88
C ILE A 110 -10.54 1.62 18.85
N ILE A 111 -10.25 0.62 18.01
CA ILE A 111 -11.05 -0.61 17.92
C ILE A 111 -10.99 -1.38 19.24
N ALA A 112 -9.81 -1.55 19.83
CA ALA A 112 -9.65 -2.20 21.13
C ALA A 112 -10.44 -1.48 22.24
N LEU A 113 -10.41 -0.14 22.26
CA LEU A 113 -11.18 0.67 23.20
C LEU A 113 -12.69 0.53 22.97
N LYS A 114 -13.14 0.53 21.71
CA LYS A 114 -14.55 0.29 21.36
C LYS A 114 -15.02 -1.05 21.89
N PHE A 115 -14.28 -2.14 21.67
CA PHE A 115 -14.65 -3.45 22.23
C PHE A 115 -14.62 -3.48 23.75
N ARG A 116 -13.59 -2.85 24.36
CA ARG A 116 -13.47 -2.78 25.82
C ARG A 116 -14.68 -2.10 26.47
N PHE A 117 -15.22 -1.07 25.83
CA PHE A 117 -16.27 -0.24 26.40
C PHE A 117 -17.63 -0.37 25.70
N LEU A 118 -17.78 -1.34 24.78
CA LEU A 118 -18.99 -1.52 23.98
C LEU A 118 -20.24 -1.72 24.85
N HIS A 119 -20.08 -2.45 25.95
CA HIS A 119 -21.13 -2.76 26.94
C HIS A 119 -21.75 -1.51 27.62
N LEU A 120 -21.15 -0.33 27.47
CA LEU A 120 -21.68 0.93 27.99
C LEU A 120 -22.75 1.56 27.07
N LEU A 121 -22.91 1.05 25.84
CA LEU A 121 -23.88 1.55 24.87
C LEU A 121 -25.22 0.79 24.95
N ALA A 122 -26.29 1.39 24.44
CA ALA A 122 -27.56 0.69 24.26
C ALA A 122 -27.40 -0.46 23.23
N PRO A 123 -28.16 -1.56 23.31
CA PRO A 123 -28.00 -2.71 22.41
C PRO A 123 -28.07 -2.35 20.91
N GLU A 124 -28.91 -1.37 20.54
CA GLU A 124 -29.00 -0.86 19.17
C GLU A 124 -27.70 -0.18 18.71
N ASP A 125 -27.10 0.64 19.57
CA ASP A 125 -25.82 1.30 19.31
C ASP A 125 -24.66 0.30 19.28
N GLN A 126 -24.69 -0.75 20.12
CA GLN A 126 -23.69 -1.82 20.09
C GLN A 126 -23.70 -2.54 18.73
N ARG A 127 -24.90 -2.89 18.23
CA ARG A 127 -25.06 -3.48 16.90
C ARG A 127 -24.61 -2.53 15.78
N ALA A 128 -24.95 -1.24 15.88
CA ALA A 128 -24.51 -0.25 14.90
C ALA A 128 -22.98 -0.11 14.85
N GLN A 129 -22.31 -0.12 16.00
CA GLN A 129 -20.84 -0.12 16.06
C GLN A 129 -20.23 -1.40 15.47
N ALA A 130 -20.83 -2.57 15.73
CA ALA A 130 -20.38 -3.81 15.11
C ALA A 130 -20.57 -3.81 13.58
N SER A 131 -21.70 -3.28 13.07
CA SER A 131 -21.92 -3.11 11.63
C SER A 131 -20.91 -2.17 10.99
N GLN A 132 -20.55 -1.05 11.64
CA GLN A 132 -19.50 -0.15 11.13
C GLN A 132 -18.14 -0.84 11.00
N LEU A 133 -17.79 -1.74 11.93
CA LEU A 133 -16.56 -2.52 11.85
C LEU A 133 -16.60 -3.56 10.73
N ILE A 134 -17.77 -4.15 10.46
CA ILE A 134 -18.01 -5.06 9.33
C ILE A 134 -17.81 -4.30 8.01
N ASP A 135 -18.49 -3.17 7.82
CA ASP A 135 -18.39 -2.35 6.60
C ASP A 135 -16.94 -1.91 6.32
N MET A 136 -16.18 -1.59 7.37
CA MET A 136 -14.76 -1.27 7.28
C MET A 136 -13.94 -2.45 6.76
N CYS A 137 -14.16 -3.66 7.29
CA CYS A 137 -13.48 -4.88 6.85
C CYS A 137 -13.85 -5.23 5.40
N ASP A 138 -15.13 -5.13 5.03
CA ASP A 138 -15.59 -5.37 3.66
C ASP A 138 -14.95 -4.41 2.66
N THR A 139 -14.89 -3.12 3.02
CA THR A 139 -14.24 -2.11 2.17
C THR A 139 -12.74 -2.36 2.02
N GLU A 140 -12.09 -2.91 3.04
CA GLU A 140 -10.67 -3.27 2.99
C GLU A 140 -10.43 -4.53 2.16
N LEU A 141 -11.22 -5.59 2.38
CA LEU A 141 -11.19 -6.81 1.57
C LEU A 141 -11.35 -6.49 0.09
N ALA A 142 -12.37 -5.71 -0.28
CA ALA A 142 -12.60 -5.32 -1.67
C ALA A 142 -11.39 -4.58 -2.29
N ARG A 143 -10.62 -3.81 -1.51
CA ARG A 143 -9.40 -3.15 -2.00
C ARG A 143 -8.26 -4.15 -2.22
N LEU A 144 -8.07 -5.10 -1.30
CA LEU A 144 -7.02 -6.11 -1.42
C LEU A 144 -7.33 -7.12 -2.53
N ASP A 145 -8.60 -7.49 -2.71
CA ASP A 145 -9.04 -8.34 -3.82
C ASP A 145 -8.82 -7.65 -5.17
N ASP A 146 -9.14 -6.36 -5.28
CA ASP A 146 -8.84 -5.57 -6.48
C ASP A 146 -7.33 -5.55 -6.76
N LEU A 147 -6.51 -5.41 -5.72
CA LEU A 147 -5.05 -5.43 -5.85
C LEU A 147 -4.53 -6.80 -6.29
N LEU A 148 -5.10 -7.88 -5.76
CA LEU A 148 -4.76 -9.25 -6.12
C LEU A 148 -5.12 -9.55 -7.59
N PHE A 149 -6.28 -9.07 -8.06
CA PHE A 149 -6.74 -9.28 -9.43
C PHE A 149 -5.86 -8.58 -10.47
N HIS A 150 -5.35 -7.39 -10.15
CA HIS A 150 -4.54 -6.59 -11.08
C HIS A 150 -3.04 -6.94 -11.05
N HIS A 151 -2.59 -7.75 -10.08
CA HIS A 151 -1.18 -8.11 -9.97
C HIS A 151 -0.88 -9.39 -10.77
N ASP A 152 0.12 -9.31 -11.67
CA ASP A 152 0.62 -10.47 -12.40
C ASP A 152 1.38 -11.38 -11.43
N PRO A 153 1.10 -12.70 -11.35
CA PRO A 153 1.83 -13.62 -10.46
C PRO A 153 3.31 -13.83 -10.81
N GLU A 154 3.83 -13.17 -11.85
CA GLU A 154 5.23 -13.30 -12.26
C GLU A 154 6.20 -12.66 -11.25
N GLY A 155 6.68 -13.49 -10.32
CA GLY A 155 7.90 -13.26 -9.55
C GLY A 155 7.73 -12.42 -8.28
N GLY A 156 7.69 -13.10 -7.13
CA GLY A 156 7.79 -12.48 -5.81
C GLY A 156 6.97 -13.19 -4.74
N HIS A 157 7.06 -12.69 -3.50
CA HIS A 157 6.27 -13.18 -2.35
C HIS A 157 5.04 -12.30 -2.05
N PHE A 158 4.77 -11.29 -2.89
CA PHE A 158 3.70 -10.33 -2.65
C PHE A 158 2.32 -10.99 -2.73
N THR A 159 2.06 -11.83 -3.73
CA THR A 159 0.79 -12.55 -3.87
C THR A 159 0.52 -13.48 -2.69
N GLU A 160 1.55 -14.16 -2.18
CA GLU A 160 1.44 -15.05 -1.01
C GLU A 160 1.12 -14.25 0.26
N TRP A 161 1.81 -13.13 0.46
CA TRP A 161 1.55 -12.21 1.56
C TRP A 161 0.14 -11.61 1.48
N LEU A 162 -0.30 -11.20 0.29
CA LEU A 162 -1.62 -10.59 0.09
C LEU A 162 -2.76 -11.59 0.38
N LYS A 163 -2.61 -12.85 -0.07
CA LYS A 163 -3.56 -13.92 0.26
C LYS A 163 -3.64 -14.17 1.77
N HIS A 164 -2.50 -14.15 2.46
CA HIS A 164 -2.46 -14.29 3.91
C HIS A 164 -3.22 -13.16 4.62
N ASP A 165 -3.04 -11.91 4.19
CA ASP A 165 -3.73 -10.76 4.79
C ASP A 165 -5.23 -10.75 4.47
N ILE A 166 -5.63 -11.15 3.25
CA ILE A 166 -7.04 -11.35 2.89
C ILE A 166 -7.69 -12.39 3.81
N GLN A 167 -7.05 -13.56 3.98
CA GLN A 167 -7.58 -14.62 4.84
C GLN A 167 -7.79 -14.12 6.28
N ARG A 168 -6.83 -13.36 6.82
CA ARG A 168 -6.94 -12.78 8.16
C ARG A 168 -8.13 -11.83 8.29
N LEU A 169 -8.42 -11.02 7.27
CA LEU A 169 -9.57 -10.12 7.24
C LEU A 169 -10.89 -10.88 7.10
N GLU A 170 -10.94 -11.94 6.29
CA GLU A 170 -12.12 -12.81 6.16
C GLU A 170 -12.46 -13.48 7.50
N GLU A 171 -11.46 -13.98 8.23
CA GLU A 171 -11.65 -14.55 9.56
C GLU A 171 -12.19 -13.51 10.55
N ARG A 172 -11.66 -12.28 10.51
CA ARG A 172 -12.16 -11.15 11.32
C ARG A 172 -13.60 -10.80 10.98
N LEU A 173 -13.94 -10.72 9.69
CA LEU A 173 -15.29 -10.42 9.20
C LEU A 173 -16.31 -11.47 9.68
N ASN A 174 -15.97 -12.75 9.55
CA ASN A 174 -16.81 -13.84 10.01
C ASN A 174 -17.04 -13.75 11.53
N TRP A 175 -15.99 -13.49 12.30
CA TRP A 175 -16.11 -13.31 13.75
C TRP A 175 -17.00 -12.10 14.11
N LEU A 176 -16.82 -10.96 13.44
CA LEU A 176 -17.62 -9.74 13.66
C LEU A 176 -19.10 -9.97 13.37
N THR A 177 -19.41 -10.70 12.29
CA THR A 177 -20.77 -11.05 11.90
C THR A 177 -21.46 -11.88 13.00
N VAL A 178 -20.79 -12.96 13.43
CA VAL A 178 -21.28 -13.81 14.54
C VAL A 178 -21.39 -13.03 15.85
N PHE A 179 -20.46 -12.10 16.11
CA PHE A 179 -20.50 -11.25 17.30
C PHE A 179 -21.70 -10.31 17.30
N ARG A 180 -21.94 -9.59 16.18
CA ARG A 180 -23.08 -8.68 16.03
C ARG A 180 -24.41 -9.39 16.25
N ASP A 181 -24.55 -10.60 15.72
CA ASP A 181 -25.80 -11.37 15.81
C ASP A 181 -26.09 -11.87 17.25
N LYS A 182 -25.12 -11.80 18.16
CA LYS A 182 -25.26 -12.15 19.59
C LYS A 182 -25.57 -10.95 20.49
N LEU A 183 -25.34 -9.72 20.02
CA LEU A 183 -25.70 -8.48 20.71
C LEU A 183 -27.21 -8.25 20.63
#